data_AF-A0A438EUM1-F1
#
_entry.id   AF-A0A438EUM1-F1
#
_cell.length_a   1.000
_cell.length_b   1.000
_cell.length_c   1.000
_cell.angle_alpha   90.00
_cell.angle_beta   90.00
_cell.angle_gamma   90.00
#
_symmetry.space_group_name_H-M   'P 1'
#
loop_
_entity.id
_entity.type
_entity.pdbx_description
1 polymer ?
#
loop_
_entity_poly.entity_id
_entity_poly.type
_entity_poly.pdbx_seq_one_letter_code
_entity_poly.pdbx_strand_id
1 'polypeptide(L)'
;MLPLGLTIQTEIDKLSAASFNPRGRPFKLVGHYCGSPKEMRTWRVCVDYIDLNDVYPKDSFSLPRIEQIVDSTSGHKMFSFLDVFSGYHQIPMFQPAKEKTTFITP
;
A
#
# COMPACT_ATOMS: atom_id res chain seq x y z
N MET A 1 10.22 25.04 0.52
CA MET A 1 9.80 24.12 1.60
C MET A 1 8.29 24.17 1.63
N LEU A 2 7.59 23.21 1.00
CA LEU A 2 6.13 23.16 1.09
C LEU A 2 5.75 22.89 2.56
N PRO A 3 4.76 23.59 3.13
CA PRO A 3 4.36 23.36 4.51
C PRO A 3 3.81 21.94 4.61
N LEU A 4 4.36 21.18 5.57
CA LEU A 4 4.07 19.76 5.82
C LEU A 4 2.57 19.41 5.77
N GLY A 5 1.71 20.32 6.25
CA GLY A 5 0.26 20.16 6.25
C GLY A 5 -0.37 20.04 4.85
N LEU A 6 0.16 20.75 3.83
CA LEU A 6 -0.37 20.65 2.46
C LEU A 6 -0.06 19.29 1.83
N THR A 7 1.13 18.74 2.09
CA THR A 7 1.54 17.44 1.55
C THR A 7 0.72 16.30 2.17
N ILE A 8 0.45 16.39 3.48
CA ILE A 8 -0.36 15.38 4.18
C ILE A 8 -1.80 15.38 3.66
N GLN A 9 -2.41 16.56 3.49
CA GLN A 9 -3.78 16.64 2.98
C GLN A 9 -3.91 16.07 1.57
N THR A 10 -2.96 16.39 0.68
CA THR A 10 -2.95 15.82 -0.67
C THR A 10 -2.86 14.29 -0.66
N GLU A 11 -2.08 13.69 0.25
CA GLU A 11 -2.02 12.23 0.39
C GLU A 11 -3.33 11.64 0.97
N ILE A 12 -3.97 12.34 1.92
CA ILE A 12 -5.29 11.95 2.45
C ILE A 12 -6.35 12.00 1.36
N ASP A 13 -6.35 13.02 0.51
CA ASP A 13 -7.32 13.19 -0.58
C ASP A 13 -7.17 12.07 -1.61
N LYS A 14 -5.91 11.68 -1.93
CA LYS A 14 -5.62 10.52 -2.79
C LYS A 14 -6.16 9.22 -2.20
N LEU A 15 -5.95 8.97 -0.91
CA LEU A 15 -6.46 7.78 -0.22
C LEU A 15 -7.99 7.77 -0.18
N SER A 16 -8.61 8.94 0.02
CA SER A 16 -10.07 9.07 0.05
C SER A 16 -10.72 8.83 -1.32
N ALA A 17 -10.09 9.30 -2.39
CA ALA A 17 -10.54 9.07 -3.77
C ALA A 17 -10.44 7.59 -4.18
N ALA A 18 -9.56 6.81 -3.56
CA ALA A 18 -9.29 5.42 -3.90
C ALA A 18 -10.31 4.39 -3.37
N SER A 19 -11.52 4.83 -2.93
CA SER A 19 -12.68 3.99 -2.53
C SER A 19 -12.85 3.75 -1.03
N PHE A 20 -12.99 4.81 -0.25
CA PHE A 20 -13.15 4.71 1.19
C PHE A 20 -14.53 5.15 1.68
N ASN A 21 -15.29 4.24 2.29
CA ASN A 21 -16.61 4.52 2.86
C ASN A 21 -16.49 4.64 4.40
N PRO A 22 -16.80 5.78 5.04
CA PRO A 22 -16.42 6.08 6.43
C PRO A 22 -17.22 5.32 7.52
N ARG A 23 -17.82 4.17 7.24
CA ARG A 23 -18.69 3.44 8.19
C ARG A 23 -18.01 2.18 8.71
N GLY A 24 -17.08 2.35 9.65
CA GLY A 24 -16.39 1.26 10.34
C GLY A 24 -15.63 1.77 11.57
N ARG A 25 -15.08 0.85 12.38
CA ARG A 25 -14.11 1.24 13.43
C ARG A 25 -12.85 1.73 12.71
N PRO A 26 -12.44 3.00 12.86
CA PRO A 26 -11.44 3.50 11.96
C PRO A 26 -10.01 3.29 12.50
N PHE A 27 -9.10 2.88 11.63
CA PHE A 27 -7.66 2.85 11.88
C PHE A 27 -7.07 4.26 11.97
N LYS A 28 -5.92 4.37 12.61
CA LYS A 28 -5.19 5.64 12.70
C LYS A 28 -4.31 5.81 11.48
N LEU A 29 -4.28 7.03 10.95
CA LEU A 29 -3.26 7.44 10.00
C LEU A 29 -1.95 7.72 10.75
N VAL A 30 -0.86 7.16 10.24
CA VAL A 30 0.50 7.33 10.73
C VAL A 30 1.31 8.00 9.63
N GLY A 31 1.97 9.11 9.96
CA GLY A 31 2.89 9.76 9.03
C GLY A 31 4.27 9.13 9.11
N HIS A 32 4.81 8.66 7.98
CA HIS A 32 6.19 8.22 7.89
C HIS A 32 6.99 9.10 6.94
N TYR A 33 8.14 9.56 7.40
CA TYR A 33 9.07 10.34 6.60
C TYR A 33 9.96 9.41 5.79
N CYS A 34 9.75 9.37 4.47
CA CYS A 34 10.47 8.47 3.58
C CYS A 34 11.39 9.27 2.66
N GLY A 35 12.69 9.11 2.84
CA GLY A 35 13.69 9.69 1.95
C GLY A 35 15.04 9.01 2.12
N SER A 36 15.70 8.69 1.01
CA SER A 36 17.12 8.33 1.02
C SER A 36 17.96 9.62 1.05
N PRO A 37 19.23 9.56 1.49
CA PRO A 37 20.12 10.72 1.42
C PRO A 37 20.31 11.28 0.00
N LYS A 38 20.00 10.49 -1.04
CA LYS A 38 20.24 10.79 -2.46
C LYS A 38 18.99 11.28 -3.19
N GLU A 39 17.80 11.18 -2.59
CA GLU A 39 16.51 11.56 -3.19
C GLU A 39 15.79 12.63 -2.37
N MET A 40 14.91 13.38 -3.02
CA MET A 40 14.07 14.37 -2.35
C MET A 40 13.15 13.68 -1.34
N ARG A 41 13.20 14.16 -0.11
CA ARG A 41 12.49 13.59 1.03
C ARG A 41 10.99 13.88 0.90
N THR A 42 10.16 12.84 0.96
CA THR A 42 8.70 12.96 0.85
C THR A 42 7.99 12.38 2.06
N TRP A 43 6.84 12.96 2.40
CA TRP A 43 5.96 12.40 3.42
C TRP A 43 5.07 11.33 2.80
N ARG A 44 4.96 10.20 3.49
CA ARG A 44 3.99 9.16 3.16
C ARG A 44 3.01 9.01 4.31
N VAL A 45 1.74 8.99 3.99
CA VAL A 45 0.68 8.67 4.94
C VAL A 45 0.46 7.16 4.88
N CYS A 46 0.56 6.50 6.02
CA CYS A 46 0.36 5.06 6.17
C CYS A 46 -0.87 4.82 7.04
N VAL A 47 -1.73 3.87 6.65
CA VAL A 47 -2.82 3.41 7.49
C VAL A 47 -2.30 2.28 8.37
N ASP A 48 -2.50 2.37 9.68
CA ASP A 48 -2.07 1.31 10.61
C ASP A 48 -3.07 0.15 10.60
N TYR A 49 -2.73 -0.92 9.89
CA TYR A 49 -3.52 -2.15 9.80
C TYR A 49 -3.02 -3.27 10.71
N ILE A 50 -2.14 -3.02 11.70
CA ILE A 50 -1.54 -4.09 12.52
C ILE A 50 -2.61 -4.97 13.15
N ASP A 51 -3.59 -4.37 13.82
CA ASP A 51 -4.68 -5.10 14.49
C ASP A 51 -5.59 -5.83 13.47
N LEU A 52 -5.80 -5.24 12.28
CA LEU A 52 -6.60 -5.86 11.23
C LEU A 52 -5.90 -7.09 10.65
N ASN A 53 -4.61 -6.98 10.37
CA ASN A 53 -3.82 -8.03 9.76
C ASN A 53 -3.63 -9.25 10.68
N ASP A 54 -3.75 -9.08 12.00
CA ASP A 54 -3.68 -10.18 12.96
C ASP A 54 -4.98 -11.01 13.01
N VAL A 55 -6.14 -10.35 12.84
CA VAL A 55 -7.45 -11.01 12.85
C VAL A 55 -7.73 -11.78 11.55
N TYR A 56 -7.16 -11.32 10.44
CA TYR A 56 -7.41 -11.90 9.13
C TYR A 56 -6.49 -13.10 8.83
N PRO A 57 -7.03 -14.18 8.22
CA PRO A 57 -6.21 -15.31 7.82
C PRO A 57 -5.16 -14.84 6.81
N LYS A 58 -3.90 -15.24 7.04
CA LYS A 58 -2.81 -14.98 6.11
C LYS A 58 -3.10 -15.63 4.77
N ASP A 59 -2.61 -15.01 3.71
CA ASP A 59 -2.78 -15.52 2.35
C ASP A 59 -2.21 -16.95 2.23
N SER A 60 -3.01 -17.84 1.63
CA SER A 60 -2.63 -19.22 1.32
C SER A 60 -1.68 -19.32 0.12
N PHE A 61 -1.54 -18.27 -0.67
CA PHE A 61 -0.59 -18.21 -1.79
C PHE A 61 0.80 -17.85 -1.28
N SER A 62 1.60 -18.86 -0.96
CA SER A 62 3.02 -18.66 -0.66
C SER A 62 3.72 -18.04 -1.87
N LEU A 63 4.54 -17.01 -1.62
CA LEU A 63 5.42 -16.48 -2.66
C LEU A 63 6.27 -17.62 -3.25
N PRO A 64 6.42 -17.69 -4.58
CA PRO A 64 7.23 -18.72 -5.21
C PRO A 64 8.65 -18.68 -4.66
N ARG A 65 9.24 -19.86 -4.43
CA ARG A 65 10.62 -19.94 -3.95
C ARG A 65 11.54 -19.35 -5.02
N ILE A 66 12.57 -18.62 -4.60
CA ILE A 66 13.51 -17.96 -5.53
C ILE A 66 14.07 -18.96 -6.56
N GLU A 67 14.41 -20.17 -6.12
CA GLU A 67 14.88 -21.26 -7.00
C GLU A 67 13.88 -21.58 -8.13
N GLN A 68 12.57 -21.65 -7.83
CA GLN A 68 11.54 -21.92 -8.85
C GLN A 68 11.44 -20.79 -9.89
N ILE A 69 11.66 -19.54 -9.47
CA ILE A 69 11.65 -18.40 -10.38
C ILE A 69 12.92 -18.42 -11.25
N VAL A 70 14.08 -18.71 -10.67
CA VAL A 70 15.36 -18.80 -11.38
C VAL A 70 15.34 -19.95 -12.40
N ASP A 71 14.88 -21.13 -12.01
CA ASP A 71 14.81 -22.29 -12.90
C ASP A 71 13.84 -22.05 -14.05
N SER A 72 12.66 -21.47 -13.77
CA SER A 72 11.65 -21.16 -14.80
C SER A 72 12.10 -20.06 -15.77
N THR A 73 12.98 -19.17 -15.33
CA THR A 73 13.55 -18.11 -16.18
C THR A 73 14.82 -18.54 -16.89
N SER A 74 15.50 -19.60 -16.45
CA SER A 74 16.74 -20.09 -17.08
C SER A 74 16.57 -20.40 -18.58
N GLY A 75 17.58 -20.09 -19.39
CA GLY A 75 17.58 -20.36 -20.84
C GLY A 75 16.82 -19.35 -21.73
N HIS A 76 16.12 -18.38 -21.15
CA HIS A 76 15.48 -17.31 -21.91
C HIS A 76 16.50 -16.25 -22.37
N LYS A 77 16.39 -15.81 -23.64
CA LYS A 77 17.33 -14.85 -24.25
C LYS A 77 17.05 -13.39 -23.87
N MET A 78 15.87 -13.09 -23.32
CA MET A 78 15.43 -11.74 -22.99
C MET A 78 14.43 -11.76 -21.84
N PHE A 79 14.56 -10.79 -20.93
CA PHE A 79 13.63 -10.54 -19.83
C PHE A 79 13.13 -9.10 -19.90
N SER A 80 11.87 -8.90 -19.54
CA SER A 80 11.29 -7.59 -19.27
C SER A 80 10.86 -7.53 -17.82
N PHE A 81 11.19 -6.43 -17.15
CA PHE A 81 10.74 -6.14 -15.79
C PHE A 81 9.60 -5.14 -15.88
N LEU A 82 8.45 -5.47 -15.31
CA LEU A 82 7.33 -4.56 -15.16
C LEU A 82 7.31 -4.02 -13.74
N ASP A 83 7.35 -2.70 -13.59
CA ASP A 83 7.13 -2.07 -12.30
C ASP A 83 5.62 -1.98 -12.03
N VAL A 84 5.18 -2.64 -10.96
CA VAL A 84 3.79 -2.66 -10.51
C VAL A 84 3.63 -1.87 -9.20
N PHE A 85 4.41 -0.80 -9.03
CA PHE A 85 4.41 0.04 -7.82
C PHE A 85 3.00 0.51 -7.40
N SER A 86 2.14 0.84 -8.37
CA SER A 86 0.76 1.29 -8.12
C SER A 86 -0.29 0.17 -8.17
N GLY A 87 0.12 -1.09 -8.33
CA GLY A 87 -0.79 -2.22 -8.54
C GLY A 87 -1.84 -2.39 -7.45
N TYR A 88 -1.45 -2.14 -6.19
CA TYR A 88 -2.36 -2.24 -5.05
C TYR A 88 -3.60 -1.34 -5.16
N HIS A 89 -3.48 -0.16 -5.76
CA HIS A 89 -4.59 0.78 -5.91
C HIS A 89 -5.47 0.47 -7.13
N GLN A 90 -5.01 -0.38 -8.05
CA GLN A 90 -5.75 -0.74 -9.27
C GLN A 90 -6.65 -1.96 -9.05
N ILE A 91 -6.35 -2.79 -8.04
CA ILE A 91 -7.13 -3.98 -7.73
C ILE A 91 -8.35 -3.57 -6.88
N PRO A 92 -9.59 -3.83 -7.35
CA PRO A 92 -10.78 -3.45 -6.60
C PRO A 92 -10.92 -4.28 -5.33
N MET A 93 -11.18 -3.60 -4.22
CA MET A 93 -11.42 -4.26 -2.93
C MET A 93 -12.79 -4.94 -2.90
N PHE A 94 -12.85 -6.13 -2.29
CA PHE A 94 -14.10 -6.84 -2.02
C PHE A 94 -15.05 -5.97 -1.18
N GLN A 95 -16.30 -5.79 -1.61
CA GLN A 95 -17.21 -4.78 -1.04
C GLN A 95 -17.39 -4.90 0.49
N PRO A 96 -17.62 -6.10 1.07
CA PRO A 96 -17.67 -6.27 2.54
C PRO A 96 -16.37 -5.98 3.28
N ALA A 97 -15.21 -6.01 2.61
CA ALA A 97 -13.93 -5.69 3.23
C ALA A 97 -13.69 -4.18 3.31
N LYS A 98 -14.32 -3.38 2.45
CA LYS A 98 -14.14 -1.92 2.42
C LYS A 98 -14.54 -1.22 3.72
N GLU A 99 -15.62 -1.68 4.35
CA GLU A 99 -16.07 -1.15 5.65
C GLU A 99 -15.09 -1.48 6.77
N LYS A 100 -14.31 -2.54 6.62
CA LYS A 100 -13.36 -3.01 7.62
C LYS A 100 -11.97 -2.42 7.44
N THR A 101 -11.72 -1.68 6.36
CA THR A 101 -10.44 -0.99 6.12
C THR A 101 -10.50 0.49 6.48
N THR A 102 -11.59 0.99 7.09
CA THR A 102 -11.81 2.42 7.40
C THR A 102 -10.73 3.06 8.29
N PHE A 103 -10.47 4.36 8.18
CA PHE A 103 -9.42 5.14 8.87
C PHE A 103 -9.95 6.52 9.28
N ILE A 104 -9.38 7.09 10.36
CA ILE A 104 -9.64 8.45 10.84
C ILE A 104 -8.57 9.40 10.30
N THR A 105 -9.02 10.52 9.73
CA THR A 105 -8.17 11.69 9.48
C THR A 105 -8.18 12.62 10.70
N PRO A 106 -7.05 13.27 11.04
CA PRO A 106 -7.01 14.35 12.02
C PRO A 106 -7.94 15.52 11.67
#